data_AF-A0A1M5Y5D2-F1
#
_entry.id   AF-A0A1M5Y5D2-F1
#
_cell.length_a   1.000
_cell.length_b   1.000
_cell.length_c   1.000
_cell.angle_alpha   90.00
_cell.angle_beta   90.00
_cell.angle_gamma   90.00
#
_symmetry.space_group_name_H-M   'P 1'
#
loop_
_entity.id
_entity.type
_entity.pdbx_description
1 polymer ?
#
loop_
_entity_poly.entity_id
_entity_poly.type
_entity_poly.pdbx_seq_one_letter_code
_entity_poly.pdbx_strand_id
1 'polypeptide(L)'
;MKLKSINNKLISVDIEALEKLVNTIAEARKSLSNRQKLLDDLSDSRSKLDGVRKKYDKDATNCPYCNHPYDNLDDLEEAYNTLTNTLHGEKNQDSLKMGELLTILKELMNDDMKRVSRVVENIDESRIEELLRLSTSFKQFISDERRVKQTEYICRLLVDCELWKDGKIEKNEVQEVLLQSLKKYTNLDFISDMNKYNFANTDKVYRDFFVLEQPKLLDEKMIEQKIKYLKYLQSL
;
A
#
# COMPACT_ATOMS: atom_id res chain seq x y z
N MET A 1 -12.59 -4.97 12.51
CA MET A 1 -13.51 -4.14 11.70
C MET A 1 -12.79 -2.96 11.03
N LYS A 2 -11.97 -3.19 10.00
CA LYS A 2 -11.35 -2.10 9.21
C LYS A 2 -11.98 -1.93 7.82
N LEU A 3 -12.59 -2.97 7.26
CA LEU A 3 -13.24 -2.93 5.94
C LEU A 3 -14.58 -2.19 5.94
N LYS A 4 -15.44 -2.40 6.96
CA LYS A 4 -16.70 -1.63 7.13
C LYS A 4 -16.44 -0.13 7.29
N SER A 5 -15.33 0.26 7.92
CA SER A 5 -14.94 1.68 8.05
C SER A 5 -14.43 2.30 6.75
N ILE A 6 -13.96 1.48 5.80
CA ILE A 6 -13.53 1.94 4.47
C ILE A 6 -14.75 2.13 3.56
N ASN A 7 -15.67 1.16 3.54
CA ASN A 7 -16.94 1.28 2.83
C ASN A 7 -17.99 0.30 3.40
N ASN A 8 -19.09 0.84 3.94
CA ASN A 8 -20.12 0.01 4.59
C ASN A 8 -20.89 -0.90 3.61
N LYS A 9 -20.77 -0.67 2.30
CA LYS A 9 -21.44 -1.45 1.24
C LYS A 9 -20.65 -2.69 0.81
N LEU A 10 -19.41 -2.84 1.30
CA LEU A 10 -18.51 -3.95 0.94
C LEU A 10 -18.87 -5.26 1.63
N ILE A 11 -19.41 -5.19 2.85
CA ILE A 11 -19.76 -6.36 3.67
C ILE A 11 -21.22 -6.24 4.03
N SER A 12 -22.05 -7.03 3.38
CA SER A 12 -23.50 -7.10 3.60
C SER A 12 -23.91 -8.25 4.52
N VAL A 13 -23.02 -9.22 4.70
CA VAL A 13 -23.22 -10.35 5.61
C VAL A 13 -23.27 -9.88 7.06
N ASP A 14 -24.23 -10.44 7.80
CA ASP A 14 -24.28 -10.35 9.25
C ASP A 14 -23.08 -11.11 9.85
N ILE A 15 -22.17 -10.34 10.44
CA ILE A 15 -20.91 -10.84 11.01
C ILE A 15 -21.20 -11.75 12.21
N GLU A 16 -22.24 -11.46 13.00
CA GLU A 16 -22.58 -12.30 14.15
C GLU A 16 -23.14 -13.65 13.69
N ALA A 17 -23.96 -13.67 12.63
CA ALA A 17 -24.44 -14.90 12.02
C ALA A 17 -23.29 -15.72 11.40
N LEU A 18 -22.33 -15.04 10.75
CA LEU A 18 -21.13 -15.67 10.19
C LEU A 18 -20.25 -16.29 11.28
N GLU A 19 -19.99 -15.56 12.37
CA GLU A 19 -19.23 -16.05 13.52
C GLU A 19 -19.89 -17.28 14.15
N LYS A 20 -21.22 -17.25 14.32
CA LYS A 20 -21.99 -18.42 14.79
C LYS A 20 -21.81 -19.61 13.85
N LEU A 21 -21.97 -19.41 12.53
CA LEU A 21 -21.82 -20.48 11.55
C LEU A 21 -20.40 -21.08 11.57
N VAL A 22 -19.37 -20.23 11.63
CA VAL A 22 -17.96 -20.67 11.71
C VAL A 22 -17.69 -21.46 12.99
N ASN A 23 -18.22 -21.01 14.12
CA ASN A 23 -18.11 -21.73 15.38
C ASN A 23 -18.83 -23.08 15.33
N THR A 24 -20.04 -23.14 14.76
CA THR A 24 -20.78 -24.39 14.53
C THR A 24 -19.99 -25.36 13.64
N ILE A 25 -19.34 -24.86 12.58
CA ILE A 25 -18.46 -25.66 11.71
C ILE A 25 -17.25 -26.19 12.48
N ALA A 26 -16.63 -25.36 13.33
CA ALA A 26 -15.49 -25.76 14.14
C ALA A 26 -15.85 -26.84 15.17
N GLU A 27 -17.00 -26.69 15.84
CA GLU A 27 -17.55 -27.66 16.78
C GLU A 27 -17.92 -28.97 16.08
N ALA A 28 -18.62 -28.88 14.93
CA ALA A 28 -18.96 -30.04 14.11
C ALA A 28 -17.71 -30.80 13.66
N ARG A 29 -16.65 -30.09 13.25
CA ARG A 29 -15.38 -30.71 12.85
C ARG A 29 -14.69 -31.42 14.01
N LYS A 30 -14.71 -30.83 15.20
CA LYS A 30 -14.13 -31.46 16.41
C LYS A 30 -14.91 -32.70 16.81
N SER A 31 -16.25 -32.62 16.79
CA SER A 31 -17.14 -33.75 17.06
C SER A 31 -16.92 -34.88 16.06
N LEU A 32 -16.89 -34.56 14.76
CA LEU A 32 -16.62 -35.51 13.68
C LEU A 32 -15.27 -36.20 13.85
N SER A 33 -14.21 -35.47 14.16
CA SER A 33 -12.87 -36.02 14.38
C SER A 33 -12.84 -37.02 15.55
N ASN A 34 -13.48 -36.66 16.66
CA ASN A 34 -13.58 -37.55 17.82
C ASN A 34 -14.43 -38.80 17.53
N ARG A 35 -15.55 -38.63 16.83
CA ARG A 35 -16.43 -39.73 16.45
C ARG A 35 -15.77 -40.64 15.42
N GLN A 36 -15.01 -40.08 14.49
CA GLN A 36 -14.23 -40.84 13.51
C GLN A 36 -13.18 -41.71 14.17
N LYS A 37 -12.43 -41.18 15.14
CA LYS A 37 -11.47 -41.97 15.92
C LYS A 37 -12.17 -43.12 16.65
N LEU A 38 -13.31 -42.86 17.27
CA LEU A 38 -14.07 -43.89 17.97
C LEU A 38 -14.59 -44.98 17.02
N LEU A 39 -15.03 -44.61 15.82
CA LEU A 39 -15.43 -45.56 14.77
C LEU A 39 -14.24 -46.38 14.25
N ASP A 40 -13.08 -45.76 14.07
CA ASP A 40 -11.87 -46.44 13.63
C ASP A 40 -11.37 -47.41 14.72
N ASP A 41 -11.33 -46.99 15.99
CA ASP A 41 -10.98 -47.85 17.14
C ASP A 41 -11.95 -49.04 17.28
N LEU A 42 -13.24 -48.81 17.05
CA LEU A 42 -14.28 -49.84 17.06
C LEU A 42 -14.06 -50.83 15.90
N SER A 43 -13.78 -50.33 14.70
CA SER A 43 -13.48 -51.13 13.50
C SER A 43 -12.23 -52.00 13.69
N ASP A 44 -11.17 -51.43 14.27
CA ASP A 44 -9.92 -52.14 14.55
C ASP A 44 -10.10 -53.22 15.62
N SER A 45 -10.80 -52.88 16.71
CA SER A 45 -11.14 -53.84 17.76
C SER A 45 -11.96 -54.99 17.18
N ARG A 46 -12.95 -54.67 16.34
CA ARG A 46 -13.80 -55.66 15.67
C ARG A 46 -13.04 -56.53 14.67
N SER A 47 -12.05 -55.98 13.96
CA SER A 47 -11.19 -56.76 13.06
C SER A 47 -10.30 -57.74 13.83
N LYS A 48 -9.80 -57.34 15.00
CA LYS A 48 -9.07 -58.23 15.90
C LYS A 48 -9.96 -59.35 16.44
N LEU A 49 -11.20 -59.03 16.80
CA LEU A 49 -12.20 -60.03 17.21
C LEU A 49 -12.53 -60.99 16.04
N ASP A 50 -12.70 -60.51 14.81
CA ASP A 50 -12.91 -61.42 13.68
C ASP A 50 -11.71 -62.35 13.44
N GLY A 51 -10.49 -61.84 13.61
CA GLY A 51 -9.26 -62.65 13.54
C GLY A 51 -9.18 -63.76 14.59
N VAL A 52 -9.74 -63.54 15.79
CA VAL A 52 -9.84 -64.56 16.84
C VAL A 52 -10.99 -65.55 16.53
N ARG A 53 -12.09 -65.08 15.93
CA ARG A 53 -13.25 -65.92 15.53
C ARG A 53 -12.82 -66.93 14.47
N LYS A 54 -12.04 -66.50 13.47
CA LYS A 54 -11.50 -67.35 12.42
C LYS A 54 -10.62 -68.50 12.93
N LYS A 55 -10.10 -68.39 14.15
CA LYS A 55 -9.30 -69.42 14.83
C LYS A 55 -10.10 -70.22 15.86
N TYR A 56 -11.37 -69.88 16.05
CA TYR A 56 -12.27 -70.49 17.02
C TYR A 56 -12.93 -71.75 16.45
N ASP A 57 -13.32 -72.66 17.34
CA ASP A 57 -13.86 -73.97 16.98
C ASP A 57 -15.18 -73.83 16.20
N LYS A 58 -15.28 -74.52 15.05
CA LYS A 58 -16.42 -74.37 14.13
C LYS A 58 -17.70 -75.03 14.66
N ASP A 59 -17.57 -75.89 15.65
CA ASP A 59 -18.67 -76.60 16.29
C ASP A 59 -19.22 -75.86 17.53
N ALA A 60 -18.67 -74.68 17.86
CA ALA A 60 -19.19 -73.87 18.95
C ALA A 60 -20.57 -73.27 18.59
N THR A 61 -21.51 -73.34 19.53
CA THR A 61 -22.85 -72.73 19.42
C THR A 61 -22.94 -71.36 20.09
N ASN A 62 -21.85 -70.86 20.68
CA ASN A 62 -21.82 -69.63 21.45
C ASN A 62 -20.72 -68.69 20.96
N CYS A 63 -21.02 -67.41 20.90
CA CYS A 63 -20.08 -66.37 20.50
C CYS A 63 -18.88 -66.30 21.46
N PRO A 64 -17.63 -66.37 20.98
CA PRO A 64 -16.43 -66.34 21.82
C PRO A 64 -16.20 -65.03 22.58
N TYR A 65 -16.99 -63.98 22.32
CA TYR A 65 -16.81 -62.64 22.90
C TYR A 65 -17.86 -62.25 23.91
N CYS A 66 -19.12 -62.61 23.68
CA CYS A 66 -20.24 -62.27 24.55
C CYS A 66 -20.98 -63.50 25.08
N ASN A 67 -20.51 -64.71 24.74
CA ASN A 67 -21.12 -65.99 25.08
C ASN A 67 -22.60 -66.13 24.67
N HIS A 68 -23.03 -65.32 23.70
CA HIS A 68 -24.39 -65.35 23.18
C HIS A 68 -24.56 -66.56 22.25
N PRO A 69 -25.60 -67.39 22.44
CA PRO A 69 -25.86 -68.52 21.55
C PRO A 69 -26.22 -68.03 20.14
N TYR A 70 -25.78 -68.77 19.12
CA TYR A 70 -26.15 -68.56 17.72
C TYR A 70 -26.49 -69.91 17.07
N ASP A 71 -27.51 -69.92 16.21
CA ASP A 71 -28.03 -71.14 15.60
C ASP A 71 -27.21 -71.57 14.37
N ASN A 72 -26.66 -70.62 13.61
CA ASN A 72 -25.77 -70.90 12.49
C ASN A 72 -24.63 -69.86 12.36
N LEU A 73 -23.51 -70.28 11.75
CA LEU A 73 -22.30 -69.45 11.56
C LEU A 73 -22.46 -68.34 10.50
N ASP A 74 -23.32 -68.56 9.50
CA ASP A 74 -23.67 -67.61 8.45
C ASP A 74 -24.47 -66.42 9.03
N ASP A 75 -25.37 -66.63 9.99
CA ASP A 75 -26.14 -65.58 10.69
C ASP A 75 -25.20 -64.66 11.47
N LEU A 76 -24.16 -65.25 12.08
CA LEU A 76 -23.12 -64.49 12.78
C LEU A 76 -22.29 -63.64 11.80
N GLU A 77 -22.00 -64.16 10.61
CA GLU A 77 -21.27 -63.46 9.56
C GLU A 77 -22.12 -62.37 8.89
N GLU A 78 -23.41 -62.60 8.69
CA GLU A 78 -24.35 -61.62 8.17
C GLU A 78 -24.56 -60.47 9.17
N ALA A 79 -24.74 -60.79 10.45
CA ALA A 79 -24.78 -59.79 11.52
C ALA A 79 -23.45 -59.01 11.59
N TYR A 80 -22.32 -59.68 11.32
CA TYR A 80 -21.02 -59.03 11.25
C TYR A 80 -20.96 -58.00 10.11
N ASN A 81 -21.32 -58.41 8.89
CA ASN A 81 -21.25 -57.58 7.69
C ASN A 81 -22.24 -56.42 7.74
N THR A 82 -23.46 -56.66 8.21
CA THR A 82 -24.50 -55.64 8.36
C THR A 82 -24.04 -54.49 9.25
N LEU A 83 -23.49 -54.83 10.43
CA LEU A 83 -23.02 -53.82 11.37
C LEU A 83 -21.74 -53.09 10.88
N THR A 84 -20.87 -53.77 10.13
CA THR A 84 -19.73 -53.10 9.43
C THR A 84 -20.23 -52.05 8.44
N ASN A 85 -21.25 -52.40 7.63
CA ASN A 85 -21.84 -51.48 6.66
C ASN A 85 -22.53 -50.29 7.35
N THR A 86 -23.23 -50.52 8.46
CA THR A 86 -23.86 -49.45 9.25
C THR A 86 -22.83 -48.46 9.79
N LEU A 87 -21.72 -48.94 10.35
CA LEU A 87 -20.63 -48.08 10.86
C LEU A 87 -20.00 -47.23 9.75
N HIS A 88 -19.82 -47.81 8.56
CA HIS A 88 -19.32 -47.08 7.40
C HIS A 88 -20.34 -46.05 6.87
N GLY A 89 -21.63 -46.36 6.96
CA GLY A 89 -22.72 -45.44 6.63
C GLY A 89 -22.78 -44.21 7.54
N GLU A 90 -22.62 -44.40 8.86
CA GLU A 90 -22.59 -43.29 9.83
C GLU A 90 -21.43 -42.32 9.55
N LYS A 91 -20.24 -42.85 9.24
CA LYS A 91 -19.06 -42.06 8.84
C LYS A 91 -19.37 -41.12 7.65
N ASN A 92 -20.19 -41.57 6.70
CA ASN A 92 -20.52 -40.81 5.51
C ASN A 92 -21.57 -39.72 5.76
N GLN A 93 -22.58 -39.98 6.61
CA GLN A 93 -23.64 -39.01 6.90
C GLN A 93 -23.15 -37.75 7.61
N ASP A 94 -22.25 -37.88 8.59
CA ASP A 94 -21.74 -36.71 9.30
C ASP A 94 -20.78 -35.88 8.41
N SER A 95 -20.08 -36.53 7.49
CA SER A 95 -19.25 -35.87 6.47
C SER A 95 -20.11 -35.08 5.45
N LEU A 96 -21.26 -35.62 5.06
CA LEU A 96 -22.25 -34.95 4.21
C LEU A 96 -22.76 -33.64 4.84
N LYS A 97 -23.19 -33.70 6.11
CA LYS A 97 -23.65 -32.49 6.86
C LYS A 97 -22.56 -31.42 6.96
N MET A 98 -21.30 -31.83 7.14
CA MET A 98 -20.17 -30.90 7.15
C MET A 98 -19.98 -30.24 5.77
N GLY A 99 -20.16 -31.00 4.68
CA GLY A 99 -20.15 -30.49 3.31
C GLY A 99 -21.25 -29.45 3.06
N GLU A 100 -22.45 -29.68 3.58
CA GLU A 100 -23.58 -28.75 3.51
C GLU A 100 -23.27 -27.42 4.22
N LEU A 101 -22.76 -27.47 5.46
CA LEU A 101 -22.38 -26.27 6.22
C LEU A 101 -21.29 -25.45 5.51
N LEU A 102 -20.31 -26.11 4.92
CA LEU A 102 -19.26 -25.44 4.14
C LEU A 102 -19.80 -24.80 2.85
N THR A 103 -20.81 -25.41 2.24
CA THR A 103 -21.47 -24.87 1.04
C THR A 103 -22.26 -23.62 1.39
N ILE A 104 -23.06 -23.67 2.46
CA ILE A 104 -23.81 -22.52 2.99
C ILE A 104 -22.87 -21.36 3.31
N LEU A 105 -21.73 -21.63 3.98
CA LEU A 105 -20.73 -20.61 4.28
C LEU A 105 -20.19 -19.94 3.01
N LYS A 106 -19.86 -20.74 1.98
CA LYS A 106 -19.35 -20.22 0.71
C LYS A 106 -20.38 -19.36 -0.01
N GLU A 107 -21.63 -19.81 -0.06
CA GLU A 107 -22.72 -19.07 -0.70
C GLU A 107 -22.98 -17.73 -0.01
N LEU A 108 -23.01 -17.73 1.33
CA LEU A 108 -23.19 -16.53 2.14
C LEU A 108 -22.09 -15.49 1.89
N MET A 109 -20.84 -15.93 1.73
CA MET A 109 -19.69 -15.04 1.54
C MET A 109 -19.44 -14.64 0.07
N ASN A 110 -20.05 -15.32 -0.90
CA ASN A 110 -19.71 -15.19 -2.32
C ASN A 110 -19.89 -13.76 -2.85
N ASP A 111 -21.01 -13.13 -2.51
CA ASP A 111 -21.33 -11.79 -3.01
C ASP A 111 -20.50 -10.69 -2.36
N ASP A 112 -20.11 -10.87 -1.10
CA ASP A 112 -19.19 -9.98 -0.40
C ASP A 112 -17.77 -10.14 -0.95
N MET A 113 -17.31 -11.39 -1.20
CA MET A 113 -16.02 -11.64 -1.88
C MET A 113 -15.97 -10.97 -3.25
N LYS A 114 -17.00 -11.15 -4.09
CA LYS A 114 -17.05 -10.50 -5.41
C LYS A 114 -17.00 -8.98 -5.32
N ARG A 115 -17.70 -8.39 -4.35
CA ARG A 115 -17.67 -6.93 -4.12
C ARG A 115 -16.29 -6.44 -3.71
N VAL A 116 -15.63 -7.15 -2.80
CA VAL A 116 -14.26 -6.83 -2.37
C VAL A 116 -13.27 -7.00 -3.52
N SER A 117 -13.32 -8.13 -4.24
CA SER A 117 -12.43 -8.39 -5.38
C SER A 117 -12.56 -7.29 -6.45
N ARG A 118 -13.77 -6.86 -6.80
CA ARG A 118 -13.95 -5.75 -7.75
C ARG A 118 -13.31 -4.45 -7.27
N VAL A 119 -13.38 -4.15 -5.98
CA VAL A 119 -12.75 -2.93 -5.46
C VAL A 119 -11.23 -3.07 -5.51
N VAL A 120 -10.69 -4.23 -5.13
CA VAL A 120 -9.24 -4.50 -5.16
C VAL A 120 -8.68 -4.50 -6.58
N GLU A 121 -9.36 -5.14 -7.53
CA GLU A 121 -8.94 -5.20 -8.93
C GLU A 121 -8.96 -3.84 -9.62
N ASN A 122 -9.83 -2.92 -9.18
CA ASN A 122 -9.92 -1.56 -9.72
C ASN A 122 -9.01 -0.56 -9.01
N ILE A 123 -8.22 -0.99 -8.02
CA ILE A 123 -7.20 -0.13 -7.38
C ILE A 123 -5.95 -0.16 -8.25
N ASP A 124 -5.75 0.93 -9.00
CA ASP A 124 -4.51 1.21 -9.71
C ASP A 124 -3.50 1.84 -8.73
N GLU A 125 -2.67 1.00 -8.11
CA GLU A 125 -1.63 1.44 -7.17
C GLU A 125 -0.69 2.47 -7.80
N SER A 126 -0.34 2.31 -9.07
CA SER A 126 0.55 3.23 -9.78
C SER A 126 -0.03 4.64 -9.89
N ARG A 127 -1.34 4.72 -10.17
CA ARG A 127 -2.06 6.00 -10.21
C ARG A 127 -2.22 6.62 -8.83
N ILE A 128 -2.38 5.82 -7.78
CA ILE A 128 -2.41 6.32 -6.39
C ILE A 128 -1.06 6.90 -6.00
N GLU A 129 0.04 6.22 -6.30
CA GLU A 129 1.40 6.71 -6.05
C GLU A 129 1.68 8.01 -6.81
N GLU A 130 1.26 8.08 -8.08
CA GLU A 130 1.40 9.30 -8.87
C GLU A 130 0.63 10.48 -8.23
N LEU A 131 -0.62 10.27 -7.83
CA LEU A 131 -1.43 11.29 -7.17
C LEU A 131 -0.85 11.71 -5.81
N LEU A 132 -0.30 10.77 -5.03
CA LEU A 132 0.37 11.07 -3.77
C LEU A 132 1.65 11.89 -3.99
N ARG A 133 2.44 11.55 -5.01
CA ARG A 133 3.62 12.31 -5.40
C ARG A 133 3.22 13.72 -5.82
N LEU A 134 2.22 13.86 -6.68
CA LEU A 134 1.70 15.14 -7.15
C LEU A 134 1.22 16.01 -5.99
N SER A 135 0.42 15.43 -5.08
CA SER A 135 -0.09 16.09 -3.88
C SER A 135 1.06 16.57 -2.98
N THR A 136 2.09 15.75 -2.80
CA THR A 136 3.28 16.10 -2.02
C THR A 136 4.05 17.25 -2.68
N SER A 137 4.27 17.17 -3.99
CA SER A 137 4.93 18.23 -4.76
C SER A 137 4.15 19.54 -4.70
N PHE A 138 2.82 19.51 -4.84
CA PHE A 138 1.98 20.69 -4.69
C PHE A 138 2.08 21.26 -3.28
N LYS A 139 1.99 20.42 -2.25
CA LYS A 139 2.12 20.85 -0.86
C LYS A 139 3.46 21.54 -0.59
N GLN A 140 4.55 20.96 -1.10
CA GLN A 140 5.88 21.57 -1.01
C GLN A 140 5.96 22.89 -1.78
N PHE A 141 5.34 22.97 -2.96
CA PHE A 141 5.30 24.19 -3.75
C PHE A 141 4.58 25.33 -3.02
N ILE A 142 3.38 25.08 -2.50
CA ILE A 142 2.58 26.10 -1.80
C ILE A 142 3.13 26.47 -0.43
N SER A 143 3.93 25.59 0.19
CA SER A 143 4.54 25.87 1.50
C SER A 143 5.65 26.93 1.44
N ASP A 144 6.18 27.22 0.25
CA ASP A 144 7.16 28.27 0.02
C ASP A 144 6.47 29.56 -0.43
N GLU A 145 6.17 30.44 0.52
CA GLU A 145 5.46 31.69 0.29
C GLU A 145 6.16 32.59 -0.75
N ARG A 146 7.50 32.57 -0.79
CA ARG A 146 8.29 33.37 -1.74
C ARG A 146 8.09 32.85 -3.17
N ARG A 147 8.11 31.53 -3.34
CA ARG A 147 7.86 30.86 -4.62
C ARG A 147 6.45 31.12 -5.14
N VAL A 148 5.45 31.07 -4.26
CA VAL A 148 4.06 31.40 -4.62
C VAL A 148 3.96 32.86 -5.08
N LYS A 149 4.48 33.82 -4.29
CA LYS A 149 4.49 35.25 -4.65
C LYS A 149 5.22 35.55 -5.96
N GLN A 150 6.35 34.89 -6.21
CA GLN A 150 7.08 35.03 -7.48
C GLN A 150 6.29 34.48 -8.66
N THR A 151 5.63 33.33 -8.48
CA THR A 151 4.79 32.72 -9.53
C THR A 151 3.58 33.61 -9.84
N GLU A 152 2.90 34.14 -8.82
CA GLU A 152 1.80 35.10 -9.00
C GLU A 152 2.24 36.40 -9.69
N TYR A 153 3.45 36.87 -9.39
CA TYR A 153 4.03 38.05 -10.05
C TYR A 153 4.32 37.76 -11.52
N ILE A 154 4.91 36.61 -11.83
CA ILE A 154 5.13 36.15 -13.19
C ILE A 154 3.77 36.04 -13.91
N CYS A 155 2.79 35.32 -13.38
CA CYS A 155 1.45 35.22 -13.98
C CYS A 155 0.85 36.60 -14.28
N ARG A 156 0.99 37.58 -13.37
CA ARG A 156 0.54 38.96 -13.60
C ARG A 156 1.24 39.65 -14.76
N LEU A 157 2.54 39.45 -14.95
CA LEU A 157 3.28 40.00 -16.10
C LEU A 157 2.82 39.41 -17.44
N LEU A 158 2.20 38.24 -17.40
CA LEU A 158 1.86 37.46 -18.58
C LEU A 158 0.41 37.64 -19.02
N VAL A 159 -0.47 38.05 -18.10
CA VAL A 159 -1.91 38.28 -18.34
C VAL A 159 -2.18 39.30 -19.47
N ASP A 160 -1.29 40.26 -19.69
CA ASP A 160 -1.46 41.31 -20.71
C ASP A 160 -0.71 41.03 -22.03
N CYS A 161 -0.09 39.86 -22.18
CA CYS A 161 0.75 39.56 -23.34
C CYS A 161 -0.01 38.71 -24.36
N GLU A 162 -0.26 39.25 -25.56
CA GLU A 162 -1.05 38.58 -26.62
C GLU A 162 -0.47 37.23 -27.07
N LEU A 163 0.84 37.03 -26.89
CA LEU A 163 1.57 35.78 -27.18
C LEU A 163 1.08 34.58 -26.34
N TRP A 164 0.29 34.80 -25.28
CA TRP A 164 -0.11 33.77 -24.32
C TRP A 164 -1.45 33.08 -24.64
N LYS A 165 -2.18 33.55 -25.66
CA LYS A 165 -3.53 33.05 -25.97
C LYS A 165 -3.52 31.67 -26.67
N ASP A 166 -2.41 31.26 -27.29
CA ASP A 166 -2.36 30.07 -28.16
C ASP A 166 -1.84 28.79 -27.47
N GLY A 167 -1.54 28.83 -26.17
CA GLY A 167 -1.43 27.64 -25.31
C GLY A 167 -0.28 26.67 -25.57
N LYS A 168 0.62 26.94 -26.53
CA LYS A 168 1.89 26.22 -26.70
C LYS A 168 3.01 27.17 -26.33
N ILE A 169 3.62 26.94 -25.17
CA ILE A 169 4.69 27.80 -24.67
C ILE A 169 5.97 27.00 -24.56
N GLU A 170 6.98 27.39 -25.31
CA GLU A 170 8.35 26.92 -25.10
C GLU A 170 9.09 27.86 -24.13
N LYS A 171 10.09 27.33 -23.41
CA LYS A 171 10.92 28.08 -22.44
C LYS A 171 11.46 29.41 -23.02
N ASN A 172 11.71 29.45 -24.32
CA ASN A 172 12.27 30.60 -25.02
C ASN A 172 11.27 31.77 -25.12
N GLU A 173 9.97 31.50 -25.32
CA GLU A 173 8.95 32.55 -25.43
C GLU A 173 8.70 33.25 -24.08
N VAL A 174 8.73 32.48 -22.99
CA VAL A 174 8.67 33.06 -21.62
C VAL A 174 9.86 33.99 -21.37
N GLN A 175 11.04 33.57 -21.81
CA GLN A 175 12.26 34.37 -21.64
C GLN A 175 12.20 35.66 -22.46
N GLU A 176 11.67 35.61 -23.67
CA GLU A 176 11.52 36.77 -24.55
C GLU A 176 10.51 37.80 -23.99
N VAL A 177 9.35 37.34 -23.49
CA VAL A 177 8.35 38.21 -22.86
C VAL A 177 8.90 38.88 -21.61
N LEU A 178 9.64 38.14 -20.77
CA LEU A 178 10.29 38.71 -19.59
C LEU A 178 11.35 39.75 -19.96
N LEU A 179 12.14 39.50 -21.01
CA LEU A 179 13.13 40.46 -21.52
C LEU A 179 12.48 41.73 -22.11
N GLN A 180 11.33 41.60 -22.77
CA GLN A 180 10.58 42.77 -23.27
C GLN A 180 9.93 43.58 -22.12
N SER A 181 9.50 42.91 -21.06
CA SER A 181 8.91 43.54 -19.87
C SER A 181 9.95 44.26 -18.97
N LEU A 182 11.24 43.89 -19.08
CA LEU A 182 12.36 44.59 -18.47
C LEU A 182 12.54 45.95 -19.16
N LYS A 183 11.91 47.00 -18.60
CA LYS A 183 12.11 48.38 -19.07
C LYS A 183 13.61 48.70 -19.12
N LYS A 184 14.10 49.14 -20.29
CA LYS A 184 15.43 49.77 -20.41
C LYS A 184 15.42 51.07 -19.61
N TYR A 185 15.90 51.01 -18.36
CA TYR A 185 16.11 52.20 -17.56
C TYR A 185 17.25 53.00 -18.17
N THR A 186 16.92 54.03 -18.93
CA THR A 186 17.90 54.91 -19.57
C THR A 186 17.87 56.23 -18.81
N ASN A 187 18.71 56.34 -17.78
CA ASN A 187 18.88 57.60 -17.07
C ASN A 187 19.97 58.41 -17.81
N LEU A 188 19.53 59.44 -18.53
CA LEU A 188 20.41 60.29 -19.34
C LEU A 188 21.44 61.03 -18.48
N ASP A 189 21.09 61.41 -17.25
CA ASP A 189 22.02 62.06 -16.33
C ASP A 189 23.11 61.08 -15.88
N PHE A 190 22.73 59.83 -15.58
CA PHE A 190 23.68 58.78 -15.24
C PHE A 190 24.63 58.45 -16.40
N ILE A 191 24.11 58.37 -17.64
CA ILE A 191 24.94 58.13 -18.83
C ILE A 191 25.86 59.33 -19.11
N SER A 192 25.35 60.55 -18.93
CA SER A 192 26.13 61.79 -19.04
C SER A 192 27.26 61.83 -18.02
N ASP A 193 26.99 61.50 -16.75
CA ASP A 193 28.00 61.44 -15.70
C ASP A 193 29.02 60.32 -15.96
N MET A 194 28.58 59.14 -16.38
CA MET A 194 29.47 58.03 -16.77
C MET A 194 30.45 58.44 -17.87
N ASN A 195 29.98 59.19 -18.87
CA ASN A 195 30.81 59.69 -19.96
C ASN A 195 31.71 60.85 -19.52
N LYS A 196 31.17 61.82 -18.76
CA LYS A 196 31.89 63.00 -18.27
C LYS A 196 33.09 62.63 -17.42
N TYR A 197 32.95 61.63 -16.57
CA TYR A 197 34.03 61.15 -15.70
C TYR A 197 34.81 59.97 -16.31
N ASN A 198 34.52 59.61 -17.57
CA ASN A 198 35.17 58.55 -18.33
C ASN A 198 35.33 57.24 -17.53
N PHE A 199 34.25 56.83 -16.87
CA PHE A 199 34.25 55.66 -15.98
C PHE A 199 34.62 54.37 -16.73
N ALA A 200 34.33 54.29 -18.04
CA ALA A 200 34.73 53.19 -18.90
C ALA A 200 36.26 53.00 -18.98
N ASN A 201 37.04 54.07 -18.81
CA ASN A 201 38.50 53.98 -18.70
C ASN A 201 38.98 53.69 -17.28
N THR A 202 38.19 53.96 -16.25
CA THR A 202 38.55 53.65 -14.86
C THR A 202 38.78 52.15 -14.68
N ASP A 203 37.92 51.32 -15.26
CA ASP A 203 38.03 49.86 -15.19
C ASP A 203 39.19 49.30 -16.04
N LYS A 204 39.69 50.07 -17.02
CA LYS A 204 40.90 49.75 -17.78
C LYS A 204 42.19 50.18 -17.07
N VAL A 205 42.19 51.37 -16.47
CA VAL A 205 43.36 51.97 -15.83
C VAL A 205 43.62 51.37 -14.44
N TYR A 206 42.57 51.02 -13.71
CA TYR A 206 42.67 50.53 -12.33
C TYR A 206 42.27 49.06 -12.17
N ARG A 207 42.17 48.31 -13.28
CA ARG A 207 41.82 46.88 -13.29
C ARG A 207 42.60 46.08 -12.25
N ASP A 208 43.90 46.30 -12.19
CA ASP A 208 44.81 45.58 -11.31
C ASP A 208 44.56 45.90 -9.82
N PHE A 209 43.99 47.06 -9.50
CA PHE A 209 43.57 47.42 -8.14
C PHE A 209 42.27 46.74 -7.72
N PHE A 210 41.36 46.47 -8.66
CA PHE A 210 40.09 45.79 -8.40
C PHE A 210 40.26 44.27 -8.22
N VAL A 211 41.33 43.70 -8.79
CA VAL A 211 41.65 42.26 -8.69
C VAL A 211 42.43 41.92 -7.41
N LEU A 212 42.96 42.92 -6.68
CA LEU A 212 43.59 42.70 -5.39
C LEU A 212 42.57 42.18 -4.37
N GLU A 213 42.72 40.91 -3.98
CA GLU A 213 41.94 40.30 -2.90
C GLU A 213 42.13 41.12 -1.61
N GLN A 214 41.02 41.55 -1.00
CA GLN A 214 41.05 42.40 0.19
C GLN A 214 40.49 41.68 1.43
N PRO A 215 41.23 40.72 2.01
CA PRO A 215 40.74 39.88 3.11
C PRO A 215 40.57 40.62 4.46
N LYS A 216 40.94 41.91 4.55
CA LYS A 216 40.91 42.70 5.80
C LYS A 216 39.95 43.91 5.78
N LEU A 217 39.00 43.97 4.84
CA LEU A 217 37.97 45.03 4.78
C LEU A 217 36.86 44.89 5.84
N LEU A 218 37.20 44.49 7.06
CA LEU A 218 36.27 44.48 8.21
C LEU A 218 36.73 45.43 9.34
N ASP A 219 37.94 46.00 9.26
CA ASP A 219 38.50 46.89 10.27
C ASP A 219 38.59 48.33 9.73
N GLU A 220 37.72 49.20 10.25
CA GLU A 220 37.58 50.61 9.88
C GLU A 220 38.91 51.39 9.99
N LYS A 221 39.77 51.07 10.97
CA LYS A 221 41.07 51.74 11.13
C LYS A 221 42.04 51.40 10.00
N MET A 222 42.00 50.17 9.49
CA MET A 222 42.85 49.74 8.37
C MET A 222 42.40 50.40 7.06
N ILE A 223 41.10 50.65 6.92
CA ILE A 223 40.54 51.39 5.78
C ILE A 223 41.01 52.85 5.82
N GLU A 224 40.93 53.52 6.97
CA GLU A 224 41.42 54.91 7.12
C GLU A 224 42.92 55.05 6.83
N GLN A 225 43.74 54.11 7.28
CA GLN A 225 45.18 54.09 7.00
C GLN A 225 45.46 53.91 5.51
N LYS A 226 44.70 53.03 4.83
CA LYS A 226 44.81 52.83 3.38
C LYS A 226 44.39 54.08 2.60
N ILE A 227 43.34 54.77 3.01
CA ILE A 227 42.92 56.05 2.41
C ILE A 227 44.04 57.09 2.56
N LYS A 228 44.67 57.19 3.73
CA LYS A 228 45.81 58.11 3.95
C LYS A 228 47.01 57.75 3.06
N TYR A 229 47.33 56.46 2.92
CA TYR A 229 48.44 55.99 2.09
C TYR A 229 48.22 56.29 0.59
N LEU A 230 47.00 56.06 0.08
CA LEU A 230 46.67 56.37 -1.31
C LEU A 230 46.71 57.88 -1.60
N LYS A 231 46.25 58.71 -0.66
CA LYS A 231 46.37 60.18 -0.76
C LYS A 231 47.84 60.63 -0.78
N TYR A 232 48.70 59.99 0.00
CA TYR A 232 50.14 60.26 -0.01
C TYR A 232 50.80 59.88 -1.34
N LEU A 233 50.47 58.70 -1.90
CA LEU A 233 50.96 58.27 -3.22
C LEU A 233 50.53 59.18 -4.38
N GLN A 234 49.35 59.81 -4.28
CA GLN A 234 48.89 60.80 -5.26
C GLN A 234 49.55 62.18 -5.10
N SER A 235 50.25 62.43 -3.99
CA SER A 235 50.97 63.68 -3.72
C SER A 235 52.48 63.62 -4.00
N LEU A 236 52.98 62.45 -4.41
CA LEU A 236 54.31 62.23 -4.97
C LEU A 236 54.28 62.41 -6.49
#